data_AF-A0A7V4PK44-F1
#
_entry.id   AF-A0A7V4PK44-F1
#
_cell.length_a   1.000
_cell.length_b   1.000
_cell.length_c   1.000
_cell.angle_alpha   90.00
_cell.angle_beta   90.00
_cell.angle_gamma   90.00
#
_symmetry.space_group_name_H-M   'P 1'
#
loop_
_entity.id
_entity.type
_entity.pdbx_description
1 polymer ?
#
loop_
_entity_poly.entity_id
_entity_poly.type
_entity_poly.pdbx_seq_one_letter_code
_entity_poly.pdbx_strand_id
1 'polypeptide(L)' 'MKDNGYQTQVMEIYQFIHARLYFNRPDLEIKGENFNSTILFGLLTGLVKGKELIIGEPGLGKTTSAE' A
#
# COMPACT_ATOMS: atom_id res chain seq x y z
N MET A 1 -21.79 -12.31 12.04
CA MET A 1 -21.01 -11.38 11.19
C MET A 1 -20.38 -10.31 12.07
N LYS A 2 -19.17 -10.56 12.56
CA LYS A 2 -18.30 -9.57 13.23
C LYS A 2 -16.87 -10.00 12.93
N ASP A 3 -16.44 -9.87 11.67
CA ASP A 3 -15.11 -10.34 11.23
C ASP A 3 -14.36 -9.32 10.36
N ASN A 4 -14.83 -8.06 10.28
CA ASN A 4 -14.14 -7.01 9.50
C ASN A 4 -13.07 -6.25 10.30
N GLY A 5 -12.80 -6.62 11.56
CA GLY A 5 -11.87 -5.89 12.42
C GLY A 5 -10.45 -5.83 11.83
N TYR A 6 -9.93 -6.96 11.34
CA TYR A 6 -8.60 -7.00 10.72
C TYR A 6 -8.55 -6.20 9.42
N GLN A 7 -9.61 -6.22 8.61
CA GLN A 7 -9.66 -5.40 7.40
C GLN A 7 -9.60 -3.91 7.74
N THR A 8 -10.35 -3.46 8.75
CA THR A 8 -10.29 -2.08 9.23
C THR A 8 -8.88 -1.72 9.69
N GLN A 9 -8.24 -2.57 10.50
CA GLN A 9 -6.87 -2.33 10.98
C GLN A 9 -5.86 -2.24 9.83
N VAL A 10 -5.93 -3.15 8.86
CA VAL A 10 -5.06 -3.12 7.67
C VAL A 10 -5.27 -1.83 6.87
N MET A 11 -6.51 -1.38 6.74
CA MET A 11 -6.82 -0.11 6.06
C MET A 11 -6.36 1.11 6.85
N GLU A 12 -6.39 1.08 8.18
CA GLU A 12 -5.82 2.16 9.01
C GLU A 12 -4.30 2.27 8.82
N ILE A 13 -3.59 1.13 8.74
CA ILE A 13 -2.15 1.10 8.45
C ILE A 13 -1.89 1.67 7.06
N TYR A 14 -2.65 1.23 6.05
CA TYR A 14 -2.56 1.76 4.69
C TYR A 14 -2.70 3.29 4.69
N GLN A 15 -3.75 3.82 5.33
CA GLN A 15 -4.02 5.26 5.38
C GLN A 15 -2.92 6.02 6.12
N PHE A 16 -2.36 5.45 7.19
CA PHE A 16 -1.24 6.06 7.90
C PHE A 16 0.00 6.22 7.00
N ILE A 17 0.39 5.16 6.29
CA ILE A 17 1.55 5.19 5.38
C ILE A 17 1.31 6.18 4.25
N HIS A 18 0.14 6.08 3.59
CA HIS A 18 -0.23 6.95 2.47
C HIS A 18 -0.28 8.43 2.86
N ALA A 19 -0.84 8.76 4.03
CA ALA A 19 -1.01 10.15 4.43
C ALA A 19 0.26 10.79 5.01
N ARG A 20 1.23 10.00 5.51
CA ARG A 20 2.36 10.54 6.30
C ARG A 20 3.74 10.14 5.82
N LEU A 21 3.88 9.02 5.12
CA LEU A 21 5.20 8.43 4.82
C LEU A 21 5.46 8.33 3.31
N TYR A 22 4.42 8.21 2.49
CA TYR A 22 4.57 7.97 1.05
C TYR A 22 3.76 8.96 0.22
N PHE A 23 4.41 10.04 -0.22
CA PHE A 23 3.78 11.18 -0.89
C PHE A 23 3.58 11.01 -2.42
N ASN A 24 3.57 9.78 -2.91
CA ASN A 24 3.30 9.51 -4.32
C ASN A 24 1.80 9.53 -4.60
N ARG A 25 1.42 10.07 -5.76
CA ARG A 25 0.02 10.11 -6.20
C ARG A 25 -0.55 8.69 -6.31
N PRO A 26 -1.82 8.46 -5.90
CA PRO A 26 -2.54 7.24 -6.23
C PRO A 26 -2.52 6.96 -7.74
N ASP A 27 -2.27 5.71 -8.09
CA ASP A 27 -2.04 5.21 -9.45
C ASP A 27 -2.91 4.00 -9.79
N LEU A 28 -3.75 3.55 -8.86
CA LEU A 28 -4.64 2.40 -9.02
C LEU A 28 -6.06 2.73 -8.56
N GLU A 29 -7.06 2.44 -9.39
CA GLU A 29 -8.47 2.56 -9.03
C GLU A 29 -9.10 1.17 -8.89
N ILE A 30 -9.74 0.90 -7.75
CA ILE A 30 -10.46 -0.35 -7.49
C ILE A 30 -11.86 0.01 -6.99
N LYS A 31 -12.89 -0.37 -7.75
CA LYS A 31 -14.30 -0.14 -7.37
C LYS A 31 -14.62 1.33 -7.03
N GLY A 32 -13.98 2.28 -7.70
CA GLY A 32 -14.18 3.73 -7.47
C GLY A 32 -13.33 4.32 -6.33
N GLU A 33 -12.53 3.51 -5.64
CA GLU A 33 -11.56 3.99 -4.64
C GLU A 33 -10.15 4.04 -5.24
N ASN A 34 -9.42 5.12 -4.93
CA ASN A 34 -8.05 5.33 -5.39
C ASN A 34 -7.05 4.82 -4.36
N PHE A 35 -6.08 4.05 -4.85
CA PHE A 35 -4.99 3.47 -4.09
C PHE A 35 -3.63 3.84 -4.69
N ASN A 36 -2.64 3.96 -3.83
CA ASN A 36 -1.25 3.86 -4.22
C ASN A 36 -0.90 2.36 -4.30
N SER A 37 -0.62 1.87 -5.50
CA SER A 37 -0.38 0.46 -5.79
C SER A 37 0.79 -0.09 -4.97
N THR A 38 1.85 0.71 -4.82
CA THR A 38 3.06 0.33 -4.07
C THR A 38 2.74 0.07 -2.60
N ILE A 39 2.00 0.98 -1.95
CA ILE A 39 1.62 0.80 -0.54
C ILE A 39 0.66 -0.38 -0.40
N LEU A 40 -0.35 -0.48 -1.27
CA LEU A 40 -1.37 -1.51 -1.19
C LEU A 40 -0.75 -2.91 -1.35
N PHE A 41 0.06 -3.12 -2.38
CA PHE A 41 0.70 -4.40 -2.64
C PHE A 41 1.81 -4.72 -1.63
N GLY A 42 2.56 -3.71 -1.16
CA GLY A 42 3.51 -3.90 -0.06
C GLY A 42 2.84 -4.42 1.21
N LEU A 43 1.71 -3.82 1.60
CA LEU A 43 0.91 -4.27 2.75
C LEU A 43 0.39 -5.71 2.58
N LEU A 44 -0.24 -6.00 1.43
CA LEU A 44 -0.74 -7.35 1.15
C LEU A 44 0.38 -8.38 1.15
N THR A 45 1.53 -8.04 0.55
CA THR A 45 2.71 -8.90 0.53
C THR A 45 3.24 -9.18 1.93
N GLY A 46 3.33 -8.15 2.79
CA GLY A 46 3.75 -8.28 4.18
C GLY A 46 2.83 -9.21 4.99
N LEU A 47 1.51 -9.07 4.81
CA LEU A 47 0.51 -9.91 5.48
C LEU A 47 0.65 -11.40 5.13
N VAL A 48 0.98 -11.71 3.88
CA VAL A 48 1.17 -13.10 3.41
C VAL A 48 2.62 -13.58 3.52
N LYS A 49 3.53 -12.76 4.07
CA LYS A 49 4.98 -13.02 4.12
C LYS A 49 5.58 -13.34 2.75
N GLY A 50 5.06 -12.68 1.72
CA GLY A 50 5.49 -12.85 0.34
C GLY A 50 6.76 -12.06 0.00
N LYS A 51 7.09 -12.03 -1.29
CA LYS A 51 8.17 -11.20 -1.84
C LYS A 51 7.59 -10.30 -2.93
N GLU A 52 7.98 -9.04 -2.94
CA GLU A 52 7.55 -8.05 -3.93
C GLU A 52 8.73 -7.65 -4.83
N LEU A 53 8.45 -7.43 -6.11
CA LEU A 53 9.39 -6.87 -7.08
C LEU A 53 8.81 -5.57 -7.63
N ILE A 54 9.42 -4.44 -7.28
CA ILE A 54 9.00 -3.11 -7.74
C ILE A 54 9.98 -2.64 -8.83
N ILE A 55 9.45 -2.32 -10.02
CA ILE A 55 10.23 -1.87 -11.18
C ILE A 55 9.71 -0.51 -11.63
N GLY A 56 10.61 0.40 -11.98
CA GLY A 56 10.26 1.74 -12.47
C GLY A 56 11.45 2.68 -12.56
N GLU A 57 11.25 3.84 -13.16
CA GLU A 57 12.29 4.86 -13.35
C GLU A 57 12.87 5.39 -12.02
N PRO A 58 14.10 5.94 -12.02
CA PRO A 58 14.68 6.61 -10.87
C PRO A 58 13.77 7.72 -10.31
N GLY A 59 13.74 7.88 -8.98
CA GLY A 59 12.95 8.94 -8.32
C GLY A 59 11.48 8.60 -8.04
N LEU A 60 10.97 7.43 -8.44
CA LEU A 60 9.57 7.04 -8.22
C LEU A 60 9.26 6.48 -6.82
N GLY A 61 10.12 6.70 -5.82
CA GLY A 61 9.85 6.26 -4.44
C GLY A 61 10.07 4.78 -4.14
N LYS A 62 10.62 3.98 -5.07
CA LYS A 62 10.84 2.52 -4.89
C LYS A 62 11.63 2.15 -3.63
N THR A 63 12.66 2.92 -3.30
CA THR A 63 13.48 2.67 -2.10
C THR A 63 12.72 3.07 -0.85
N THR A 64 12.05 4.22 -0.87
CA THR A 64 11.22 4.72 0.23
C THR A 64 10.05 3.79 0.55
N SER A 65 9.50 3.08 -0.44
CA SER A 65 8.45 2.09 -0.19
C SER A 65 8.93 0.79 0.45
N ALA A 66 10.23 0.48 0.33
CA ALA A 66 10.79 -0.76 0.85
C ALA A 66 11.30 -0.64 2.30
N GLU A 67 11.48 0.59 2.79
CA GLU A 67 11.82 0.91 4.19
C GLU A 67 10.59 0.82 5.10
#